data_AF-A0A5A9GD35-F1
#
_entry.id   AF-A0A5A9GD35-F1
#
_cell.length_a   1.000
_cell.length_b   1.000
_cell.length_c   1.000
_cell.angle_alpha   90.00
_cell.angle_beta   90.00
_cell.angle_gamma   90.00
#
_symmetry.space_group_name_H-M   'P 1'
#
loop_
_entity.id
_entity.type
_entity.pdbx_description
1 polymer ?
#
loop_
_entity_poly.entity_id
_entity_poly.type
_entity_poly.pdbx_seq_one_letter_code
_entity_poly.pdbx_strand_id
1 'polypeptide(L)'
;MTDDLRAVRDAVAANGFSFVAAADMQDLLDAAGLRDWEGFSTSWNDLGLDSYMADGGRYRRRRHAAFALSAGDIRRKPHQPHYQSRDYNPLNGGLERWFEPITEAVGTHPALTAILRTCFALFDPLTPADTKPDVWHTEVHQFRIEARAGEAGRPTPEGMHRDGVDWVLVMLVRRENVSSGTTSIHDLAGRPLGNFTLRHPRESAVVDDARVFHGVTPVEPIDPACPAFRDVLVVTMRRA
;
A
#
# COMPACT_ATOMS: atom_id res chain seq x y z
N MET A 1 19.26 -6.81 10.50
CA MET A 1 19.00 -5.36 10.26
C MET A 1 19.55 -4.87 8.93
N THR A 2 20.87 -4.85 8.67
CA THR A 2 21.39 -4.45 7.33
C THR A 2 21.11 -5.50 6.25
N ASP A 3 21.02 -6.76 6.64
CA ASP A 3 20.96 -7.88 5.69
C ASP A 3 19.54 -8.10 5.18
N ASP A 4 18.52 -8.00 6.03
CA ASP A 4 17.11 -8.12 5.64
C ASP A 4 16.73 -7.00 4.66
N LEU A 5 17.15 -5.77 4.99
CA LEU A 5 16.88 -4.61 4.16
C LEU A 5 17.59 -4.72 2.80
N ARG A 6 18.85 -5.18 2.79
CA ARG A 6 19.60 -5.45 1.56
C ARG A 6 18.93 -6.54 0.73
N ALA A 7 18.52 -7.64 1.34
CA ALA A 7 17.85 -8.75 0.65
C ALA A 7 16.56 -8.30 -0.05
N VAL A 8 15.75 -7.48 0.62
CA VAL A 8 14.55 -6.90 -0.01
C VAL A 8 14.91 -6.00 -1.19
N ARG A 9 15.90 -5.12 -1.04
CA ARG A 9 16.37 -4.26 -2.14
C ARG A 9 16.90 -5.07 -3.32
N ASP A 10 17.73 -6.08 -3.07
CA ASP A 10 18.31 -6.93 -4.12
C ASP A 10 17.21 -7.68 -4.87
N ALA A 11 16.19 -8.19 -4.17
CA ALA A 11 15.03 -8.84 -4.78
C ALA A 11 14.22 -7.87 -5.67
N VAL A 12 13.96 -6.64 -5.20
CA VAL A 12 13.28 -5.61 -5.99
C VAL A 12 14.12 -5.21 -7.21
N ALA A 13 15.43 -5.01 -7.04
CA ALA A 13 16.34 -4.66 -8.13
C ALA A 13 16.38 -5.78 -9.19
N ALA A 14 16.40 -7.05 -8.78
CA ALA A 14 16.38 -8.18 -9.70
C ALA A 14 15.03 -8.32 -10.42
N ASN A 15 13.92 -8.31 -9.67
CA ASN A 15 12.63 -8.81 -10.16
C ASN A 15 11.57 -7.73 -10.41
N GLY A 16 11.81 -6.49 -9.98
CA GLY A 16 10.82 -5.41 -9.96
C GLY A 16 9.83 -5.50 -8.79
N PHE A 17 9.93 -6.53 -7.94
CA PHE A 17 9.12 -6.66 -6.73
C PHE A 17 9.78 -7.56 -5.69
N SER A 18 9.28 -7.51 -4.46
CA SER A 18 9.58 -8.45 -3.39
C SER A 18 8.36 -8.69 -2.50
N PHE A 19 8.14 -9.95 -2.13
CA PHE A 19 7.28 -10.30 -0.99
C PHE A 19 8.16 -10.34 0.26
N VAL A 20 7.75 -9.63 1.30
CA VAL A 20 8.44 -9.58 2.59
C VAL A 20 7.57 -10.26 3.63
N ALA A 21 8.10 -11.31 4.26
CA ALA A 21 7.41 -12.05 5.30
C ALA A 21 7.23 -11.18 6.56
N ALA A 22 6.26 -11.57 7.42
CA ALA A 22 5.92 -10.78 8.60
C ALA A 22 7.10 -10.60 9.57
N ALA A 23 7.94 -11.62 9.74
CA ALA A 23 9.11 -11.57 10.63
C ALA A 23 10.16 -10.59 10.09
N ASP A 24 10.53 -10.72 8.81
CA ASP A 24 11.52 -9.83 8.19
C ASP A 24 11.03 -8.37 8.21
N MET A 25 9.76 -8.13 7.87
CA MET A 25 9.19 -6.78 7.94
C MET A 25 9.09 -6.25 9.38
N GLN A 26 8.80 -7.12 10.36
CA GLN A 26 8.81 -6.74 11.78
C GLN A 26 10.21 -6.25 12.18
N ASP A 27 11.28 -6.96 11.82
CA ASP A 27 12.66 -6.57 12.13
C ASP A 27 13.03 -5.22 11.51
N LEU A 28 12.60 -4.96 10.26
CA LEU A 28 12.78 -3.66 9.60
C LEU A 28 12.04 -2.53 10.31
N LEU A 29 10.79 -2.78 10.70
CA LEU A 29 9.96 -1.78 11.39
C LEU A 29 10.47 -1.50 12.81
N ASP A 30 10.91 -2.52 13.55
CA ASP A 30 11.50 -2.37 14.89
C ASP A 30 12.79 -1.56 14.84
N ALA A 31 13.64 -1.83 13.86
CA ALA A 31 14.83 -1.02 13.57
C ALA A 31 14.50 0.45 13.28
N ALA A 32 13.34 0.72 12.68
CA ALA A 32 12.84 2.06 12.40
C ALA A 32 12.10 2.72 13.59
N GLY A 33 11.96 2.00 14.71
CA GLY A 33 11.35 2.48 15.95
C GLY A 33 9.84 2.23 16.05
N LEU A 34 9.35 1.13 15.48
CA LEU A 34 7.96 0.69 15.59
C LEU A 34 7.52 0.62 17.05
N ARG A 35 6.37 1.25 17.35
CA ARG A 35 5.70 1.18 18.65
C ARG A 35 4.19 1.21 18.43
N ASP A 36 3.46 0.56 19.34
CA ASP A 36 2.00 0.54 19.39
C ASP A 36 1.32 0.10 18.08
N TRP A 37 1.72 -1.07 17.57
CA TRP A 37 1.10 -1.63 16.36
C TRP A 37 -0.41 -1.86 16.54
N GLU A 38 -0.85 -2.25 17.74
CA GLU A 38 -2.26 -2.49 18.03
C GLU A 38 -3.10 -1.21 17.91
N GLY A 39 -2.67 -0.11 18.55
CA GLY A 39 -3.31 1.20 18.43
C GLY A 39 -3.35 1.69 17.00
N PHE A 40 -2.25 1.54 16.25
CA PHE A 40 -2.21 1.88 14.83
C PHE A 40 -3.22 1.05 14.00
N SER A 41 -3.24 -0.27 14.18
CA SER A 41 -4.11 -1.17 13.42
C SER A 41 -5.59 -0.93 13.70
N THR A 42 -5.93 -0.51 14.92
CA THR A 42 -7.32 -0.19 15.33
C THR A 42 -7.89 1.00 14.59
N SER A 43 -7.05 1.90 14.05
CA SER A 43 -7.50 3.06 13.28
C SER A 43 -8.30 2.70 12.02
N TRP A 44 -8.17 1.48 11.49
CA TRP A 44 -8.99 1.01 10.36
C TRP A 44 -10.48 0.86 10.71
N ASN A 45 -10.84 0.87 11.99
CA ASN A 45 -12.24 0.84 12.41
C ASN A 45 -12.97 2.19 12.22
N ASP A 46 -12.23 3.27 11.97
CA ASP A 46 -12.75 4.62 11.71
C ASP A 46 -12.38 5.09 10.29
N LEU A 47 -12.78 4.31 9.26
CA LEU A 47 -12.60 4.70 7.86
C LEU A 47 -13.94 5.09 7.21
N GLY A 48 -13.93 6.21 6.50
CA GLY A 48 -15.04 6.68 5.66
C GLY A 48 -15.23 5.83 4.41
N LEU A 49 -16.44 5.86 3.83
CA LEU A 49 -16.75 5.19 2.57
C LEU A 49 -16.00 5.85 1.40
N ASP A 50 -15.48 5.06 0.47
CA ASP A 50 -14.97 5.59 -0.80
C ASP A 50 -16.14 5.97 -1.71
N SER A 51 -16.38 7.29 -1.87
CA SER A 51 -17.45 7.83 -2.72
C SER A 51 -17.08 7.93 -4.20
N TYR A 52 -15.88 7.50 -4.60
CA TYR A 52 -15.36 7.60 -5.96
C TYR A 52 -15.25 6.23 -6.66
N MET A 53 -15.93 5.21 -6.13
CA MET A 53 -16.00 3.88 -6.74
C MET A 53 -16.84 3.93 -8.03
N ALA A 54 -16.18 3.99 -9.20
CA ALA A 54 -16.86 4.10 -10.50
C ALA A 54 -17.73 2.89 -10.88
N ASP A 55 -17.48 1.72 -10.28
CA ASP A 55 -18.32 0.52 -10.41
C ASP A 55 -19.58 0.55 -9.52
N GLY A 56 -19.77 1.62 -8.75
CA GLY A 56 -20.87 1.76 -7.78
C GLY A 56 -20.70 0.91 -6.52
N GLY A 57 -19.56 0.23 -6.35
CA GLY A 57 -19.30 -0.62 -5.19
C GLY A 57 -19.22 0.17 -3.89
N ARG A 58 -19.73 -0.41 -2.80
CA ARG A 58 -19.62 0.17 -1.44
C ARG A 58 -18.72 -0.64 -0.51
N TYR A 59 -17.92 -1.53 -1.08
CA TYR A 59 -17.05 -2.44 -0.35
C TYR A 59 -15.72 -1.79 0.06
N ARG A 60 -15.38 -0.58 -0.37
CA ARG A 60 -14.12 0.09 -0.03
C ARG A 60 -14.33 1.24 0.93
N ARG A 61 -13.60 1.22 2.05
CA ARG A 61 -13.44 2.34 2.97
C ARG A 61 -12.00 2.81 2.95
N ARG A 62 -11.78 4.12 3.11
CA ARG A 62 -10.42 4.67 3.04
C ARG A 62 -10.23 6.01 3.74
N ARG A 63 -8.96 6.29 4.01
CA ARG A 63 -8.44 7.63 4.33
C ARG A 63 -7.14 7.87 3.55
N HIS A 64 -6.77 9.13 3.36
CA HIS A 64 -5.60 9.54 2.57
C HIS A 64 -4.80 10.65 3.27
N ALA A 65 -3.47 10.61 3.18
CA ALA A 65 -2.62 11.75 3.48
C ALA A 65 -1.37 11.76 2.60
N ALA A 66 -0.74 12.93 2.50
CA ALA A 66 0.51 13.09 1.78
C ALA A 66 1.62 13.60 2.71
N PHE A 67 2.84 13.19 2.43
CA PHE A 67 4.04 13.51 3.18
C PHE A 67 5.17 13.89 2.22
N ALA A 68 6.11 14.67 2.73
CA ALA A 68 7.42 14.92 2.16
C ALA A 68 8.44 14.12 2.97
N LEU A 69 9.17 13.21 2.32
CA LEU A 69 10.20 12.37 2.94
C LEU A 69 11.57 12.78 2.41
N SER A 70 12.52 13.04 3.30
CA SER A 70 13.92 13.27 2.96
C SER A 70 14.82 12.57 3.98
N ALA A 71 16.15 12.69 3.82
CA ALA A 71 17.10 12.09 4.74
C ALA A 71 16.92 12.63 6.16
N GLY A 72 16.26 11.83 7.02
CA GLY A 72 16.04 12.15 8.42
C GLY A 72 14.82 13.02 8.74
N ASP A 73 14.04 13.45 7.74
CA ASP A 73 12.83 14.25 7.95
C ASP A 73 11.59 13.62 7.30
N ILE A 74 10.47 13.70 8.03
CA ILE A 74 9.14 13.25 7.59
C ILE A 74 8.18 14.38 7.93
N ARG A 75 7.70 15.07 6.89
CA ARG A 75 6.80 16.21 7.06
C ARG A 75 5.46 15.93 6.40
N ARG A 76 4.38 15.95 7.19
CA ARG A 76 3.01 15.90 6.68
C ARG A 76 2.74 17.13 5.80
N LYS A 77 2.20 16.92 4.60
CA LYS A 77 1.77 17.98 3.68
C LYS A 77 0.34 18.43 3.99
N PRO A 78 -0.08 19.63 3.56
CA PRO A 78 -1.48 20.01 3.57
C PRO A 78 -2.35 18.94 2.88
N HIS A 79 -3.59 18.79 3.36
CA HIS A 79 -4.54 17.89 2.71
C HIS A 79 -4.74 18.31 1.25
N GLN A 80 -4.67 17.34 0.35
CA GLN A 80 -4.65 17.53 -1.08
C GLN A 80 -5.34 16.32 -1.75
N PRO A 81 -5.84 16.45 -2.97
CA PRO A 81 -6.50 15.34 -3.64
C PRO A 81 -5.48 14.28 -4.02
N HIS A 82 -5.95 13.05 -4.13
CA HIS A 82 -5.23 12.00 -4.83
C HIS A 82 -5.58 12.07 -6.32
N TYR A 83 -4.56 12.12 -7.17
CA TYR A 83 -4.71 12.19 -8.63
C TYR A 83 -3.91 11.08 -9.29
N GLN A 84 -4.55 10.37 -10.21
CA GLN A 84 -3.90 9.43 -11.14
C GLN A 84 -4.32 9.79 -12.56
N SER A 85 -3.39 9.74 -13.52
CA SER A 85 -3.75 9.88 -14.93
C SER A 85 -4.57 8.66 -15.38
N ARG A 86 -5.32 8.82 -16.48
CA ARG A 86 -6.06 7.70 -17.08
C ARG A 86 -5.15 6.61 -17.65
N ASP A 87 -3.90 6.95 -17.96
CA ASP A 87 -2.91 5.99 -18.46
C ASP A 87 -2.55 4.92 -17.42
N TYR A 88 -2.65 5.27 -16.13
CA TYR A 88 -2.35 4.38 -15.01
C TYR A 88 -3.61 3.83 -14.33
N ASN A 89 -4.66 4.65 -14.21
CA ASN A 89 -5.94 4.23 -13.65
C ASN A 89 -7.07 4.47 -14.67
N PRO A 90 -7.37 3.50 -15.56
CA PRO A 90 -8.43 3.65 -16.55
C PRO A 90 -9.82 3.85 -15.94
N LEU A 91 -10.05 3.32 -14.73
CA LEU A 91 -11.35 3.32 -14.08
C LEU A 91 -11.65 4.65 -13.36
N ASN A 92 -10.67 5.19 -12.64
CA ASN A 92 -10.85 6.35 -11.76
C ASN A 92 -9.91 7.53 -12.07
N GLY A 93 -9.09 7.43 -13.13
CA GLY A 93 -8.10 8.43 -13.50
C GLY A 93 -8.69 9.65 -14.21
N GLY A 94 -7.93 10.75 -14.18
CA GLY A 94 -8.32 12.04 -14.76
C GLY A 94 -9.25 12.87 -13.86
N LEU A 95 -9.47 12.44 -12.62
CA LEU A 95 -10.24 13.15 -11.61
C LEU A 95 -9.40 13.34 -10.34
N GLU A 96 -9.42 14.55 -9.79
CA GLU A 96 -8.93 14.82 -8.45
C GLU A 96 -9.92 14.26 -7.41
N ARG A 97 -9.46 13.33 -6.60
CA ARG A 97 -10.30 12.65 -5.60
C ARG A 97 -9.93 13.13 -4.20
N TRP A 98 -10.84 13.85 -3.58
CA TRP A 98 -10.71 14.33 -2.20
C TRP A 98 -11.28 13.28 -1.25
N PHE A 99 -10.41 12.40 -0.75
CA PHE A 99 -10.78 11.41 0.26
C PHE A 99 -10.69 12.02 1.66
N GLU A 100 -11.39 11.42 2.63
CA GLU A 100 -11.20 11.82 4.02
C GLU A 100 -9.72 11.76 4.45
N PRO A 101 -9.23 12.76 5.19
CA PRO A 101 -7.85 12.76 5.63
C PRO A 101 -7.59 11.62 6.63
N ILE A 102 -6.37 11.08 6.61
CA ILE A 102 -5.84 10.34 7.76
C ILE A 102 -5.89 11.28 8.98
N THR A 103 -6.32 10.81 10.14
CA THR A 103 -6.47 11.68 11.31
C THR A 103 -5.11 12.20 11.79
N GLU A 104 -5.06 13.30 12.55
CA GLU A 104 -3.79 13.81 13.10
C GLU A 104 -3.10 12.81 14.04
N ALA A 105 -3.89 12.08 14.83
CA ALA A 105 -3.37 11.04 15.72
C ALA A 105 -2.68 9.92 14.93
N VAL A 106 -3.27 9.46 13.81
CA VAL A 106 -2.66 8.42 12.97
C VAL A 106 -1.49 8.98 12.15
N GLY A 107 -1.61 10.21 11.65
CA GLY A 107 -0.58 10.89 10.86
C GLY A 107 0.72 11.15 11.62
N THR A 108 0.66 11.21 12.95
CA THR A 108 1.81 11.36 13.86
C THR A 108 2.12 10.10 14.66
N HIS A 109 1.44 8.99 14.37
CA HIS A 109 1.57 7.74 15.11
C HIS A 109 2.97 7.13 14.93
N PRO A 110 3.63 6.63 16.00
CA PRO A 110 4.98 6.08 15.90
C PRO A 110 5.10 4.92 14.92
N ALA A 111 4.07 4.08 14.80
CA ALA A 111 4.02 3.04 13.77
C ALA A 111 4.05 3.58 12.34
N LEU A 112 3.27 4.63 12.03
CA LEU A 112 3.32 5.25 10.70
C LEU A 112 4.69 5.86 10.43
N THR A 113 5.29 6.53 11.42
CA THR A 113 6.65 7.06 11.31
C THR A 113 7.67 5.95 11.00
N ALA A 114 7.60 4.81 11.68
CA ALA A 114 8.49 3.68 11.44
C ALA A 114 8.31 3.09 10.03
N ILE A 115 7.05 2.98 9.56
CA ILE A 115 6.75 2.53 8.19
C ILE A 115 7.34 3.50 7.16
N LEU A 116 7.13 4.81 7.32
CA LEU A 116 7.65 5.81 6.39
C LEU A 116 9.19 5.86 6.36
N ARG A 117 9.84 5.70 7.52
CA ARG A 117 11.30 5.54 7.58
C ARG A 117 11.77 4.29 6.86
N THR A 118 11.04 3.18 7.02
CA THR A 118 11.33 1.92 6.33
C THR A 118 11.18 2.06 4.83
N CYS A 119 10.12 2.73 4.35
CA CYS A 119 9.95 3.05 2.93
C CYS A 119 11.11 3.90 2.40
N PHE A 120 11.47 4.98 3.09
CA PHE A 120 12.61 5.81 2.68
C PHE A 120 13.90 4.98 2.62
N ALA A 121 14.17 4.17 3.65
CA ALA A 121 15.34 3.31 3.68
C ALA A 121 15.30 2.26 2.58
N LEU A 122 14.15 1.71 2.18
CA LEU A 122 14.08 0.78 1.06
C LEU A 122 14.32 1.47 -0.28
N PHE A 123 13.56 2.53 -0.56
CA PHE A 123 13.39 3.08 -1.90
C PHE A 123 14.43 4.12 -2.30
N ASP A 124 14.89 4.95 -1.36
CA ASP A 124 15.87 5.98 -1.68
C ASP A 124 17.16 5.37 -2.26
N PRO A 125 17.75 4.32 -1.66
CA PRO A 125 18.98 3.72 -2.21
C PRO A 125 18.76 2.85 -3.45
N LEU A 126 17.51 2.45 -3.75
CA LEU A 126 17.16 1.78 -5.01
C LEU A 126 17.06 2.76 -6.18
N THR A 127 16.91 4.05 -5.90
CA THR A 127 16.74 5.07 -6.94
C THR A 127 18.11 5.53 -7.47
N PRO A 128 18.34 5.51 -8.81
CA PRO A 128 19.58 6.00 -9.41
C PRO A 128 19.92 7.43 -8.99
N ALA A 129 21.19 7.68 -8.66
CA ALA A 129 21.62 8.95 -8.06
C ALA A 129 21.36 10.19 -8.93
N ASP A 130 21.36 10.03 -10.26
CA ASP A 130 21.10 11.08 -11.25
C ASP A 130 19.62 11.46 -11.36
N THR A 131 18.72 10.58 -10.89
CA THR A 131 17.27 10.80 -10.94
C THR A 131 16.62 10.86 -9.56
N LYS A 132 17.40 10.67 -8.50
CA LYS A 132 16.96 10.71 -7.11
C LYS A 132 16.57 12.13 -6.71
N PRO A 133 15.38 12.35 -6.13
CA PRO A 133 14.99 13.66 -5.62
C PRO A 133 15.57 13.89 -4.22
N ASP A 134 15.84 15.15 -3.85
CA ASP A 134 16.19 15.49 -2.47
C ASP A 134 15.02 15.24 -1.50
N VAL A 135 13.79 15.35 -2.01
CA VAL A 135 12.54 15.18 -1.26
C VAL A 135 11.55 14.36 -2.08
N TRP A 136 11.09 13.26 -1.50
CA TRP A 136 10.08 12.39 -2.08
C TRP A 136 8.67 12.90 -1.79
N HIS A 137 7.83 12.96 -2.82
CA HIS A 137 6.37 13.06 -2.62
C HIS A 137 5.85 11.68 -2.28
N THR A 138 5.29 11.56 -1.08
CA THR A 138 4.79 10.29 -0.54
C THR A 138 3.30 10.38 -0.28
N GLU A 139 2.52 9.41 -0.74
CA GLU A 139 1.11 9.30 -0.38
C GLU A 139 0.88 8.04 0.45
N VAL A 140 -0.03 8.16 1.41
CA VAL A 140 -0.38 7.12 2.35
C VAL A 140 -1.88 6.91 2.25
N HIS A 141 -2.27 5.68 1.96
CA HIS A 141 -3.66 5.27 1.82
C HIS A 141 -3.97 4.18 2.84
N GLN A 142 -4.95 4.43 3.71
CA GLN A 142 -5.57 3.37 4.51
C GLN A 142 -6.72 2.80 3.71
N PHE A 143 -6.76 1.48 3.51
CA PHE A 143 -7.85 0.81 2.83
C PHE A 143 -8.42 -0.32 3.68
N ARG A 144 -9.74 -0.37 3.78
CA ARG A 144 -10.50 -1.57 4.15
C ARG A 144 -11.35 -2.00 2.96
N ILE A 145 -11.21 -3.26 2.58
CA ILE A 145 -12.08 -3.93 1.60
C ILE A 145 -12.98 -4.88 2.35
N GLU A 146 -14.28 -4.62 2.37
CA GLU A 146 -15.32 -5.46 2.96
C GLU A 146 -15.82 -6.48 1.94
N ALA A 147 -16.13 -7.69 2.37
CA ALA A 147 -16.85 -8.68 1.59
C ALA A 147 -18.11 -9.10 2.35
N ARG A 148 -19.18 -9.44 1.62
CA ARG A 148 -20.47 -9.84 2.20
C ARG A 148 -21.05 -11.02 1.44
N ALA A 149 -22.06 -11.66 2.01
CA ALA A 149 -22.78 -12.73 1.32
C ALA A 149 -23.32 -12.23 -0.04
N GLY A 150 -22.88 -12.87 -1.14
CA GLY A 150 -23.26 -12.50 -2.50
C GLY A 150 -22.56 -11.25 -3.08
N GLU A 151 -21.68 -10.59 -2.33
CA GLU A 151 -20.94 -9.40 -2.77
C GLU A 151 -19.45 -9.55 -2.41
N ALA A 152 -18.63 -9.91 -3.42
CA ALA A 152 -17.19 -9.97 -3.26
C ALA A 152 -16.57 -8.57 -3.13
N GLY A 153 -15.63 -8.42 -2.21
CA GLY A 153 -14.83 -7.20 -2.08
C GLY A 153 -13.71 -7.19 -3.11
N ARG A 154 -13.52 -6.09 -3.84
CA ARG A 154 -12.51 -6.00 -4.92
C ARG A 154 -11.42 -5.01 -4.54
N PRO A 155 -10.22 -5.45 -4.13
CA PRO A 155 -9.15 -4.51 -3.80
C PRO A 155 -8.71 -3.66 -5.00
N THR A 156 -8.63 -4.29 -6.18
CA THR A 156 -8.23 -3.66 -7.45
C THR A 156 -9.34 -3.88 -8.49
N PRO A 157 -10.46 -3.14 -8.45
CA PRO A 157 -11.58 -3.35 -9.37
C PRO A 157 -11.23 -3.14 -10.84
N GLU A 158 -10.23 -2.33 -11.12
CA GLU A 158 -9.61 -2.12 -12.44
C GLU A 158 -8.80 -3.32 -12.95
N GLY A 159 -8.44 -4.27 -12.08
CA GLY A 159 -7.60 -5.42 -12.41
C GLY A 159 -6.10 -5.13 -12.29
N MET A 160 -5.32 -5.73 -13.18
CA MET A 160 -3.86 -5.53 -13.24
C MET A 160 -3.56 -4.08 -13.64
N HIS A 161 -2.78 -3.37 -12.82
CA HIS A 161 -2.48 -1.96 -13.03
C HIS A 161 -1.08 -1.60 -12.54
N ARG A 162 -0.76 -0.32 -12.76
CA ARG A 162 0.37 0.40 -12.17
C ARG A 162 -0.19 1.65 -11.50
N ASP A 163 0.46 2.12 -10.45
CA ASP A 163 -0.01 3.27 -9.68
C ASP A 163 0.36 4.62 -10.31
N GLY A 164 1.33 4.64 -11.23
CA GLY A 164 1.86 5.85 -11.83
C GLY A 164 2.84 6.58 -10.92
N VAL A 165 3.62 5.82 -10.15
CA VAL A 165 4.61 6.30 -9.19
C VAL A 165 5.96 5.60 -9.41
N ASP A 166 6.95 5.86 -8.56
CA ASP A 166 8.23 5.15 -8.66
C ASP A 166 8.19 3.87 -7.83
N TRP A 167 7.70 3.96 -6.60
CA TRP A 167 7.77 2.88 -5.62
C TRP A 167 6.47 2.70 -4.87
N VAL A 168 6.12 1.44 -4.58
CA VAL A 168 4.91 1.08 -3.83
C VAL A 168 5.26 0.09 -2.73
N LEU A 169 4.76 0.36 -1.53
CA LEU A 169 4.62 -0.60 -0.44
C LEU A 169 3.14 -0.88 -0.22
N VAL A 170 2.74 -2.15 -0.29
CA VAL A 170 1.43 -2.63 0.17
C VAL A 170 1.64 -3.53 1.38
N MET A 171 1.21 -3.10 2.55
CA MET A 171 1.36 -3.83 3.81
C MET A 171 0.01 -4.29 4.34
N LEU A 172 -0.10 -5.57 4.69
CA LEU A 172 -1.29 -6.09 5.37
C LEU A 172 -1.33 -5.58 6.81
N VAL A 173 -2.45 -4.96 7.19
CA VAL A 173 -2.69 -4.53 8.57
C VAL A 173 -3.47 -5.60 9.32
N ARG A 174 -4.56 -6.06 8.71
CA ARG A 174 -5.44 -7.07 9.27
C ARG A 174 -6.24 -7.75 8.15
N ARG A 175 -6.60 -9.01 8.33
CA ARG A 175 -7.61 -9.68 7.51
C ARG A 175 -8.47 -10.51 8.44
N GLU A 176 -9.76 -10.57 8.18
CA GLU A 176 -10.74 -11.27 9.00
C GLU A 176 -11.72 -11.97 8.09
N ASN A 177 -11.96 -13.27 8.32
CA ASN A 177 -13.00 -14.05 7.66
C ASN A 177 -13.05 -13.94 6.10
N VAL A 178 -11.91 -13.69 5.46
CA VAL A 178 -11.82 -13.59 3.98
C VAL A 178 -10.98 -14.71 3.39
N SER A 179 -11.48 -15.30 2.32
CA SER A 179 -10.71 -16.15 1.41
C SER A 179 -10.01 -15.29 0.34
N SER A 180 -9.04 -15.86 -0.37
CA SER A 180 -8.36 -15.20 -1.48
C SER A 180 -7.63 -13.90 -1.07
N GLY A 181 -7.68 -12.85 -1.91
CA GLY A 181 -6.84 -11.65 -1.80
C GLY A 181 -5.39 -11.89 -2.25
N THR A 182 -5.21 -12.71 -3.28
CA THR A 182 -3.91 -13.05 -3.85
C THR A 182 -3.42 -11.91 -4.73
N THR A 183 -2.22 -11.42 -4.43
CA THR A 183 -1.47 -10.49 -5.27
C THR A 183 -0.85 -11.25 -6.43
N SER A 184 -1.06 -10.77 -7.65
CA SER A 184 -0.41 -11.25 -8.87
C SER A 184 0.51 -10.16 -9.42
N ILE A 185 1.70 -10.55 -9.88
CA ILE A 185 2.69 -9.66 -10.48
C ILE A 185 2.99 -10.14 -11.90
N HIS A 186 2.95 -9.21 -12.85
CA HIS A 186 3.20 -9.47 -14.27
C HIS A 186 4.26 -8.50 -14.80
N ASP A 187 5.07 -8.92 -15.77
CA ASP A 187 5.95 -7.99 -16.47
C ASP A 187 5.16 -7.06 -17.40
N LEU A 188 5.86 -6.09 -18.02
CA LEU A 188 5.22 -5.12 -18.93
C LEU A 188 4.67 -5.74 -20.22
N ALA A 189 5.02 -6.99 -20.54
CA ALA A 189 4.43 -7.76 -21.64
C ALA A 189 3.20 -8.59 -21.18
N GLY A 190 2.82 -8.48 -19.91
CA GLY A 190 1.69 -9.20 -19.31
C GLY A 190 2.00 -10.63 -18.88
N ARG A 191 3.26 -11.08 -18.94
CA ARG A 191 3.64 -12.43 -18.53
C ARG A 191 3.70 -12.52 -17.00
N PRO A 192 3.15 -13.60 -16.39
CA PRO A 192 3.17 -13.75 -14.94
C PRO A 192 4.60 -13.92 -14.43
N LEU A 193 4.98 -13.14 -13.42
CA LEU A 193 6.27 -13.23 -12.73
C LEU A 193 6.14 -13.94 -11.37
N GLY A 194 4.99 -13.81 -10.72
CA GLY A 194 4.75 -14.45 -9.43
C GLY A 194 3.39 -14.10 -8.85
N ASN A 195 2.99 -14.84 -7.83
CA ASN A 195 1.80 -14.56 -7.04
C ASN A 195 2.03 -14.98 -5.58
N PHE A 196 1.38 -14.27 -4.66
CA PHE A 196 1.43 -14.56 -3.23
C PHE A 196 0.21 -13.94 -2.54
N THR A 197 -0.13 -14.43 -1.36
CA THR A 197 -1.24 -13.88 -0.56
C THR A 197 -0.67 -13.32 0.74
N LEU A 198 -0.98 -12.06 1.05
CA LEU A 198 -0.70 -11.51 2.38
C LEU A 198 -1.72 -12.10 3.38
N ARG A 199 -1.23 -12.93 4.30
CA ARG A 199 -1.99 -13.69 5.30
C ARG A 199 -1.80 -13.15 6.71
N HIS A 200 -0.62 -12.65 7.04
CA HIS A 200 -0.27 -12.21 8.39
C HIS A 200 -0.01 -10.70 8.46
N PRO A 201 -0.39 -10.02 9.55
CA PRO A 201 -0.07 -8.61 9.73
C PRO A 201 1.42 -8.32 9.46
N ARG A 202 1.68 -7.19 8.80
CA ARG A 202 2.98 -6.70 8.32
C ARG A 202 3.57 -7.42 7.11
N GLU A 203 3.03 -8.55 6.67
CA GLU A 203 3.43 -9.08 5.35
C GLU A 203 3.20 -8.02 4.29
N SER A 204 4.18 -7.86 3.40
CA SER A 204 4.23 -6.72 2.50
C SER A 204 4.63 -7.11 1.09
N ALA A 205 4.04 -6.42 0.11
CA ALA A 205 4.56 -6.35 -1.25
C ALA A 205 5.32 -5.03 -1.41
N VAL A 206 6.55 -5.11 -1.92
CA VAL A 206 7.40 -3.97 -2.26
C VAL A 206 7.59 -3.99 -3.78
N VAL A 207 7.29 -2.90 -4.47
CA VAL A 207 7.15 -2.89 -5.94
C VAL A 207 7.89 -1.70 -6.55
N ASP A 208 8.63 -1.97 -7.63
CA ASP A 208 9.09 -1.00 -8.61
C ASP A 208 7.97 -0.82 -9.66
N ASP A 209 7.19 0.25 -9.51
CA ASP A 209 5.95 0.45 -10.29
C ASP A 209 6.24 0.62 -11.78
N ALA A 210 7.45 1.08 -12.15
CA ALA A 210 7.82 1.25 -13.55
C ALA A 210 8.01 -0.08 -14.29
N ARG A 211 8.29 -1.18 -13.57
CA ARG A 211 8.75 -2.45 -14.16
C ARG A 211 7.71 -3.56 -14.20
N VAL A 212 6.67 -3.48 -13.39
CA VAL A 212 5.68 -4.57 -13.26
C VAL A 212 4.26 -4.05 -13.17
N PHE A 213 3.32 -4.83 -13.66
CA PHE A 213 1.92 -4.69 -13.29
C PHE A 213 1.65 -5.50 -12.02
N HIS A 214 0.76 -4.99 -11.16
CA HIS A 214 0.27 -5.71 -10.00
C HIS A 214 -1.25 -5.64 -9.89
N GLY A 215 -1.86 -6.62 -9.23
CA GLY A 215 -3.30 -6.70 -9.04
C GLY A 215 -3.64 -7.68 -7.94
N VAL A 216 -4.83 -7.57 -7.35
CA VAL A 216 -5.25 -8.43 -6.26
C VAL A 216 -6.61 -9.06 -6.59
N THR A 217 -6.69 -10.38 -6.46
CA THR A 217 -7.96 -11.09 -6.67
C THR A 217 -9.04 -10.57 -5.72
N PRO A 218 -10.32 -10.64 -6.09
CA PRO A 218 -11.42 -10.40 -5.15
C PRO A 218 -11.29 -11.24 -3.87
N VAL A 219 -11.87 -10.74 -2.79
CA VAL A 219 -12.01 -11.42 -1.50
C VAL A 219 -13.48 -11.78 -1.27
N GLU A 220 -13.71 -12.95 -0.69
CA GLU A 220 -15.04 -13.47 -0.37
C GLU A 220 -15.10 -13.89 1.09
N PRO A 221 -16.26 -13.80 1.76
CA PRO A 221 -16.39 -14.28 3.13
C PRO A 221 -16.17 -15.81 3.19
N ILE A 222 -15.41 -16.28 4.18
CA ILE A 222 -15.29 -17.73 4.47
C ILE A 222 -16.58 -18.21 5.14
N ASP A 223 -17.02 -17.51 6.19
CA ASP A 223 -18.35 -17.64 6.78
C ASP A 223 -19.22 -16.44 6.36
N PRO A 224 -20.24 -16.62 5.50
CA PRO A 224 -21.12 -15.54 5.06
C PRO A 224 -21.93 -14.86 6.19
N ALA A 225 -22.01 -15.46 7.38
CA ALA A 225 -22.72 -14.91 8.53
C ALA A 225 -21.87 -13.97 9.39
N CYS A 226 -20.55 -13.94 9.21
CA CYS A 226 -19.63 -13.11 9.98
C CYS A 226 -19.08 -11.93 9.14
N PRO A 227 -18.71 -10.79 9.78
CA PRO A 227 -18.01 -9.71 9.09
C PRO A 227 -16.74 -10.22 8.40
N ALA A 228 -16.51 -9.83 7.15
CA ALA A 228 -15.34 -10.23 6.37
C ALA A 228 -14.67 -8.99 5.77
N PHE A 229 -13.37 -8.82 6.01
CA PHE A 229 -12.63 -7.69 5.48
C PHE A 229 -11.12 -7.92 5.35
N ARG A 230 -10.50 -7.11 4.50
CA ARG A 230 -9.04 -7.02 4.30
C ARG A 230 -8.59 -5.56 4.46
N ASP A 231 -7.75 -5.32 5.45
CA ASP A 231 -7.15 -4.03 5.78
C ASP A 231 -5.71 -3.97 5.26
N VAL A 232 -5.42 -2.98 4.41
CA VAL A 232 -4.05 -2.70 3.95
C VAL A 232 -3.70 -1.23 4.10
N LEU A 233 -2.42 -0.99 4.37
CA LEU A 233 -1.78 0.30 4.20
C LEU A 233 -1.03 0.28 2.87
N VAL A 234 -1.24 1.29 2.03
CA VAL A 234 -0.46 1.51 0.81
C VAL A 234 0.34 2.79 0.98
N VAL A 235 1.65 2.72 0.75
CA VAL A 235 2.54 3.87 0.70
C VAL A 235 3.14 3.94 -0.68
N THR A 236 2.92 5.05 -1.38
CA THR A 236 3.53 5.31 -2.68
C THR A 236 4.54 6.42 -2.57
N MET A 237 5.67 6.29 -3.25
CA MET A 237 6.69 7.32 -3.34
C MET A 237 6.95 7.64 -4.80
N ARG A 238 6.98 8.94 -5.11
CA ARG A 238 7.39 9.43 -6.42
C ARG A 238 8.28 10.66 -6.32
N ARG A 239 9.06 10.84 -7.37
CA ARG A 239 9.74 12.10 -7.69
C ARG A 239 8.69 13.18 -7.91
N ALA A 240 8.96 14.38 -7.37
CA ALA A 240 8.09 15.54 -7.51
C ALA A 240 8.12 16.12 -8.92
#